data_AF-A0A9D7QI05-F1
#
_entry.id   AF-A0A9D7QI05-F1
#
_cell.length_a   1.000
_cell.length_b   1.000
_cell.length_c   1.000
_cell.angle_alpha   90.00
_cell.angle_beta   90.00
_cell.angle_gamma   90.00
#
_symmetry.space_group_name_H-M   'P 1'
#
loop_
_entity.id
_entity.type
_entity.pdbx_description
1 polymer ?
#
loop_
_entity_poly.entity_id
_entity_poly.type
_entity_poly.pdbx_seq_one_letter_code
_entity_poly.pdbx_strand_id
1 'polypeptide(L)'
;MALTVLSALVVLVSAMMRLDGAGLGCGDWPACYGQLLGREPQALEFGIVRVFHRFAASTSLVLGCLLVWLCLRPRPLLPAIHYASLLLLLMLALAMLGIWSSDPRRVAVGFLNIMGGLGLVTFSWRVVLACNRDGFPVSELRPGLLLHLGIGGLSLTVMFGAWLGASYAALACTSVPDCDGAWWPAAAGISALNPLLRQDAAPLNGDAGGVMLHLLHRYLAVGTVVLLGTAAVRLLAGDSHRKTARMVLALLILELALGGLMVLGGLDLWAVVAHGVCASALLAAVATLLWRSRLVRVEGANARTKLAGARRHSG
;
A
#
# COMPACT_ATOMS: atom_id res chain seq x y z
N MET A 1 -14.35 -5.75 9.66
CA MET A 1 -14.19 -6.72 8.55
C MET A 1 -14.88 -6.24 7.29
N ALA A 2 -16.20 -5.99 7.31
CA ALA A 2 -16.92 -5.44 6.14
C ALA A 2 -16.25 -4.21 5.52
N LEU A 3 -15.87 -3.21 6.32
CA LEU A 3 -15.15 -2.02 5.84
C LEU A 3 -13.80 -2.33 5.16
N THR A 4 -13.08 -3.36 5.60
CA THR A 4 -11.81 -3.76 4.99
C THR A 4 -12.03 -4.42 3.64
N VAL A 5 -13.04 -5.29 3.53
CA VAL A 5 -13.44 -5.90 2.26
C VAL A 5 -13.89 -4.81 1.27
N LEU A 6 -14.70 -3.88 1.73
CA LEU A 6 -15.18 -2.77 0.91
C LEU A 6 -14.03 -1.83 0.50
N SER A 7 -13.10 -1.54 1.40
CA SER A 7 -11.89 -0.77 1.08
C SER A 7 -11.05 -1.48 0.01
N ALA A 8 -10.84 -2.80 0.14
CA ALA A 8 -10.13 -3.58 -0.86
C ALA A 8 -10.86 -3.58 -2.21
N LEU A 9 -12.19 -3.68 -2.21
CA LEU A 9 -13.01 -3.58 -3.42
C LEU A 9 -12.88 -2.20 -4.08
N VAL A 10 -12.96 -1.12 -3.30
CA VAL A 10 -12.77 0.26 -3.80
C VAL A 10 -11.40 0.40 -4.45
N VAL A 11 -10.34 -0.09 -3.80
CA VAL A 11 -8.97 -0.05 -4.34
C VAL A 11 -8.83 -0.86 -5.62
N LEU A 12 -9.39 -2.08 -5.63
CA LEU A 12 -9.36 -2.98 -6.79
C LEU A 12 -10.04 -2.34 -8.01
N VAL A 13 -11.27 -1.88 -7.82
CA VAL A 13 -12.07 -1.28 -8.91
C VAL A 13 -11.45 0.07 -9.34
N SER A 14 -10.93 0.86 -8.40
CA SER A 14 -10.21 2.11 -8.71
C SER A 14 -8.95 1.85 -9.53
N ALA A 15 -8.16 0.83 -9.17
CA ALA A 15 -6.98 0.43 -9.93
C ALA A 15 -7.34 -0.01 -11.34
N MET A 16 -8.34 -0.87 -11.50
CA MET A 16 -8.85 -1.28 -12.80
C MET A 16 -9.27 -0.07 -13.65
N MET A 17 -10.15 0.80 -13.13
CA MET A 17 -10.61 1.98 -13.86
C MET A 17 -9.48 2.92 -14.27
N ARG A 18 -8.46 3.10 -13.43
CA ARG A 18 -7.32 3.95 -13.73
C ARG A 18 -6.45 3.35 -14.82
N LEU A 19 -6.11 2.06 -14.70
CA LEU A 19 -5.21 1.38 -15.63
C LEU A 19 -5.88 1.18 -16.99
N ASP A 20 -7.15 0.78 -17.00
CA ASP A 20 -7.95 0.65 -18.21
C ASP A 20 -8.24 2.03 -18.84
N GLY A 21 -8.54 3.03 -18.01
CA GLY A 21 -8.67 4.42 -18.45
C GLY A 21 -7.38 5.03 -18.97
N ALA A 22 -6.22 4.52 -18.54
CA ALA A 22 -4.95 4.87 -19.13
C ALA A 22 -4.77 4.18 -20.48
N GLY A 23 -5.42 3.06 -20.76
CA GLY A 23 -5.32 2.29 -22.02
C GLY A 23 -4.51 1.00 -21.91
N LEU A 24 -4.14 0.55 -20.69
CA LEU A 24 -3.38 -0.70 -20.48
C LEU A 24 -4.16 -1.96 -20.88
N GLY A 25 -5.49 -1.87 -21.03
CA GLY A 25 -6.32 -2.94 -21.60
C GLY A 25 -6.33 -3.00 -23.13
N CYS A 26 -5.70 -2.04 -23.82
CA CYS A 26 -5.66 -1.98 -25.28
C CYS A 26 -4.46 -2.76 -25.85
N GLY A 27 -4.66 -3.47 -26.97
CA GLY A 27 -3.59 -4.25 -27.63
C GLY A 27 -2.41 -3.40 -28.13
N ASP A 28 -2.64 -2.12 -28.43
CA ASP A 28 -1.63 -1.18 -28.95
C ASP A 28 -1.00 -0.30 -27.85
N TRP A 29 -0.95 -0.76 -26.60
CA TRP A 29 -0.22 -0.07 -25.54
C TRP A 29 1.28 0.02 -25.87
N PRO A 30 1.97 1.19 -25.75
CA PRO A 30 1.57 2.46 -25.15
C PRO A 30 1.01 3.52 -26.12
N ALA A 31 0.82 3.22 -27.40
CA ALA A 31 0.31 4.18 -28.37
C ALA A 31 -1.10 4.70 -28.00
N CYS A 32 -1.93 3.84 -27.40
CA CYS A 32 -3.23 4.23 -26.85
C CYS A 32 -3.14 5.36 -25.81
N TYR A 33 -2.14 5.31 -24.92
CA TYR A 33 -1.91 6.36 -23.91
C TYR A 33 -1.66 7.72 -24.56
N GLY A 34 -0.77 7.77 -25.57
CA GLY A 34 -0.43 9.01 -26.26
C GLY A 34 -1.64 9.66 -26.93
N GLN A 35 -2.52 8.84 -27.51
CA GLN A 35 -3.79 9.33 -28.07
C GLN A 35 -4.75 9.84 -26.99
N LEU A 36 -4.83 9.17 -25.84
CA LEU A 36 -5.66 9.60 -24.70
C LEU A 36 -5.18 10.92 -24.11
N LEU A 37 -3.87 11.15 -24.09
CA LEU A 37 -3.31 12.44 -23.72
C LEU A 37 -3.70 13.51 -24.75
N GLY A 38 -3.59 13.24 -26.05
CA GLY A 38 -3.91 14.21 -27.11
C GLY A 38 -5.39 14.60 -27.26
N ARG A 39 -6.31 13.89 -26.61
CA ARG A 39 -7.76 14.18 -26.64
C ARG A 39 -8.16 15.05 -25.44
N GLU A 40 -9.12 15.98 -25.64
CA GLU A 40 -9.88 16.57 -24.53
C GLU A 40 -10.45 15.44 -23.65
N PRO A 41 -10.51 15.58 -22.32
CA PRO A 41 -10.86 14.50 -21.38
C PRO A 41 -12.29 14.01 -21.60
N GLN A 42 -12.50 13.16 -22.60
CA GLN A 42 -13.77 12.51 -22.84
C GLN A 42 -13.98 11.47 -21.75
N ALA A 43 -15.17 11.51 -21.16
CA ALA A 43 -15.61 10.55 -20.17
C ALA A 43 -15.66 9.17 -20.83
N LEU A 44 -14.57 8.40 -20.75
CA LEU A 44 -14.56 6.99 -21.10
C LEU A 44 -15.77 6.31 -20.44
N GLU A 45 -16.56 5.61 -21.26
CA GLU A 45 -17.84 4.98 -20.94
C GLU A 45 -17.69 3.78 -19.98
N PHE A 46 -17.06 3.98 -18.84
CA PHE A 46 -17.04 3.01 -17.74
C PHE A 46 -18.35 3.07 -16.94
N GLY A 47 -19.51 3.19 -17.61
CA GLY A 47 -20.79 3.52 -16.96
C GLY A 47 -21.08 2.60 -15.77
N ILE A 48 -20.97 1.30 -15.98
CA ILE A 48 -21.26 0.29 -14.94
C ILE A 48 -20.15 0.25 -13.87
N VAL A 49 -18.88 0.13 -14.26
CA VAL A 49 -17.76 0.01 -13.31
C VAL A 49 -17.62 1.25 -12.43
N ARG A 50 -17.81 2.44 -13.00
CA ARG A 50 -17.80 3.72 -12.27
C ARG A 50 -18.95 3.81 -11.29
N VAL A 51 -20.14 3.33 -11.65
CA VAL A 51 -21.29 3.26 -10.73
C VAL A 51 -21.00 2.28 -9.58
N PHE A 52 -20.45 1.09 -9.86
CA PHE A 52 -20.04 0.15 -8.83
C PHE A 52 -19.01 0.74 -7.88
N HIS A 53 -17.97 1.41 -8.40
CA HIS A 53 -16.98 2.10 -7.58
C HIS A 53 -17.64 3.18 -6.70
N ARG A 54 -18.50 4.03 -7.27
CA ARG A 54 -19.22 5.09 -6.53
C ARG A 54 -20.09 4.50 -5.42
N PHE A 55 -20.82 3.42 -5.72
CA PHE A 55 -21.64 2.74 -4.73
C PHE A 55 -20.78 2.19 -3.59
N ALA A 56 -19.72 1.45 -3.91
CA ALA A 56 -18.81 0.90 -2.91
C ALA A 56 -18.14 1.98 -2.05
N ALA A 57 -17.68 3.07 -2.67
CA ALA A 57 -17.05 4.20 -1.97
C ALA A 57 -18.04 4.92 -1.04
N SER A 58 -19.26 5.20 -1.52
CA SER A 58 -20.31 5.85 -0.72
C SER A 58 -20.74 4.98 0.47
N THR A 59 -20.96 3.69 0.24
CA THR A 59 -21.25 2.74 1.34
C THR A 59 -20.10 2.69 2.34
N SER A 60 -18.84 2.72 1.87
CA SER A 60 -17.68 2.72 2.75
C SER A 60 -17.59 3.98 3.59
N LEU A 61 -17.92 5.14 3.03
CA LEU A 61 -17.93 6.41 3.76
C LEU A 61 -19.01 6.40 4.85
N VAL A 62 -20.24 5.96 4.53
CA VAL A 62 -21.33 5.85 5.50
C VAL A 62 -20.96 4.91 6.65
N LEU A 63 -20.42 3.73 6.33
CA LEU A 63 -19.95 2.78 7.34
C LEU A 63 -18.76 3.33 8.15
N GLY A 64 -17.89 4.12 7.54
CA GLY A 64 -16.79 4.81 8.21
C GLY A 64 -17.29 5.83 9.25
N CYS A 65 -18.28 6.65 8.88
CA CYS A 65 -18.95 7.58 9.81
C CYS A 65 -19.61 6.82 10.98
N LEU A 66 -20.35 5.75 10.67
CA LEU A 66 -20.98 4.90 11.68
C LEU A 66 -19.94 4.29 12.62
N LEU A 67 -18.84 3.78 12.10
CA LEU A 67 -17.76 3.20 12.89
C LEU A 67 -17.15 4.22 13.86
N VAL A 68 -16.85 5.44 13.40
CA VAL A 68 -16.33 6.51 14.27
C VAL A 68 -17.34 6.85 15.36
N TRP A 69 -18.62 6.98 15.00
CA TRP A 69 -19.70 7.23 15.95
C TRP A 69 -19.83 6.14 17.02
N LEU A 70 -19.76 4.87 16.61
CA LEU A 70 -19.76 3.72 17.53
C LEU A 70 -18.54 3.72 18.45
N CYS A 71 -17.36 4.07 17.92
CA CYS A 71 -16.13 4.15 18.72
C CYS A 71 -16.14 5.31 19.72
N LEU A 72 -17.04 6.29 19.58
CA LEU A 72 -17.18 7.45 20.47
C LEU A 72 -18.15 7.22 21.65
N ARG A 73 -18.98 6.18 21.62
CA ARG A 73 -20.08 5.96 22.59
C ARG A 73 -19.88 4.69 23.45
N PRO A 74 -20.20 4.70 24.76
CA PRO A 74 -20.00 5.76 25.77
C PRO A 74 -18.61 5.69 26.46
N ARG A 75 -17.81 4.65 26.20
CA ARG A 75 -16.39 4.59 26.58
C ARG A 75 -15.56 4.45 25.31
N PRO A 76 -14.77 5.47 24.94
CA PRO A 76 -14.08 5.43 23.67
C PRO A 76 -13.05 4.29 23.66
N LEU A 77 -13.12 3.44 22.64
CA LEU A 77 -12.21 2.33 22.45
C LEU A 77 -10.87 2.87 21.92
N LEU A 78 -10.04 3.47 22.79
CA LEU A 78 -8.69 3.97 22.46
C LEU A 78 -7.74 2.78 22.34
N PRO A 79 -7.76 2.11 21.18
CA PRO A 79 -7.00 2.58 20.01
C PRO A 79 -7.77 2.56 18.68
N ALA A 80 -8.96 1.96 18.65
CA ALA A 80 -9.78 1.80 17.46
C ALA A 80 -10.25 3.15 16.92
N ILE A 81 -10.60 4.09 17.81
CA ILE A 81 -11.05 5.43 17.41
C ILE A 81 -9.99 6.18 16.60
N HIS A 82 -8.71 6.12 16.98
CA HIS A 82 -7.65 6.81 16.23
C HIS A 82 -7.56 6.30 14.78
N TYR A 83 -7.61 4.98 14.58
CA TYR A 83 -7.57 4.41 13.23
C TYR A 83 -8.87 4.66 12.46
N ALA A 84 -10.02 4.65 13.13
CA ALA A 84 -11.31 4.96 12.52
C ALA A 84 -11.36 6.43 12.04
N SER A 85 -10.87 7.38 12.84
CA SER A 85 -10.80 8.79 12.47
C SER A 85 -9.82 9.04 11.32
N LEU A 86 -8.63 8.42 11.35
CA LEU A 86 -7.67 8.51 10.24
C LEU A 86 -8.24 7.90 8.94
N LEU A 87 -8.95 6.78 9.05
CA LEU A 87 -9.63 6.14 7.92
C LEU A 87 -10.70 7.07 7.34
N LEU A 88 -11.55 7.67 8.18
CA LEU A 88 -12.60 8.61 7.73
C LEU A 88 -11.99 9.85 7.07
N LEU A 89 -10.96 10.44 7.67
CA LEU A 89 -10.24 11.58 7.10
C LEU A 89 -9.67 11.23 5.71
N LEU A 90 -9.08 10.04 5.59
CA LEU A 90 -8.53 9.56 4.32
C LEU A 90 -9.62 9.34 3.26
N MET A 91 -10.78 8.80 3.64
CA MET A 91 -11.92 8.66 2.72
C MET A 91 -12.40 10.02 2.18
N LEU A 92 -12.48 11.02 3.04
CA LEU A 92 -12.86 12.39 2.64
C LEU A 92 -11.79 13.02 1.73
N ALA A 93 -10.50 12.84 2.06
CA ALA A 93 -9.40 13.32 1.23
C ALA A 93 -9.40 12.66 -0.16
N LEU A 94 -9.65 11.34 -0.25
CA LEU A 94 -9.76 10.62 -1.51
C LEU A 94 -11.00 11.03 -2.32
N ALA A 95 -12.13 11.30 -1.66
CA ALA A 95 -13.33 11.81 -2.32
C ALA A 95 -13.07 13.18 -2.97
N MET A 96 -12.34 14.06 -2.27
CA MET A 96 -11.92 15.36 -2.81
C MET A 96 -10.91 15.19 -3.95
N LEU A 97 -9.90 14.33 -3.76
CA LEU A 97 -8.88 14.03 -4.78
C LEU A 97 -9.50 13.50 -6.08
N GLY A 98 -10.62 12.77 -5.98
CA GLY A 98 -11.40 12.24 -7.09
C GLY A 98 -11.90 13.28 -8.10
N ILE A 99 -11.95 14.56 -7.72
CA ILE A 99 -12.31 15.68 -8.62
C ILE A 99 -11.23 15.87 -9.70
N TRP A 100 -9.97 15.62 -9.38
CA TRP A 100 -8.84 15.79 -10.29
C TRP A 100 -8.28 14.46 -10.83
N SER A 101 -8.79 13.33 -10.37
CA SER A 101 -8.26 12.00 -10.74
C SER A 101 -8.58 11.58 -12.18
N SER A 102 -9.41 12.34 -12.89
CA SER A 102 -9.68 12.14 -14.32
C SER A 102 -8.55 12.58 -15.24
N ASP A 103 -7.62 13.43 -14.77
CA ASP A 103 -6.48 13.90 -15.55
C ASP A 103 -5.27 12.98 -15.31
N PRO A 104 -4.95 12.03 -16.22
CA PRO A 104 -3.84 11.09 -16.04
C PRO A 104 -2.47 11.76 -16.09
N ARG A 105 -2.39 13.04 -16.48
CA ARG A 105 -1.13 13.81 -16.54
C ARG A 105 -0.63 14.22 -15.17
N ARG A 106 -1.51 14.26 -14.16
CA ARG A 106 -1.17 14.75 -12.81
C ARG A 106 -0.59 13.62 -11.97
N VAL A 107 0.72 13.41 -12.08
CA VAL A 107 1.45 12.33 -11.40
C VAL A 107 1.18 12.34 -9.88
N ALA A 108 1.23 13.51 -9.24
CA ALA A 108 0.93 13.63 -7.81
C ALA A 108 -0.48 13.16 -7.42
N VAL A 109 -1.49 13.44 -8.25
CA VAL A 109 -2.87 13.00 -8.01
C VAL A 109 -2.96 11.48 -8.11
N GLY A 110 -2.35 10.90 -9.14
CA GLY A 110 -2.25 9.44 -9.30
C GLY A 110 -1.55 8.77 -8.11
N PHE A 111 -0.42 9.33 -7.67
CA PHE A 111 0.35 8.85 -6.53
C PHE A 111 -0.45 8.89 -5.23
N LEU A 112 -1.07 10.04 -4.91
CA LEU A 112 -1.90 10.19 -3.71
C LEU A 112 -3.11 9.25 -3.73
N ASN A 113 -3.68 9.00 -4.91
CA ASN A 113 -4.78 8.05 -5.05
C ASN A 113 -4.33 6.61 -4.77
N ILE A 114 -3.17 6.18 -5.28
CA ILE A 114 -2.61 4.84 -4.99
C ILE A 114 -2.27 4.71 -3.51
N MET A 115 -1.54 5.68 -2.94
CA MET A 115 -1.14 5.68 -1.54
C MET A 115 -2.34 5.72 -0.61
N GLY A 116 -3.34 6.55 -0.92
CA GLY A 116 -4.58 6.62 -0.14
C GLY A 116 -5.37 5.32 -0.23
N GLY A 117 -5.45 4.70 -1.40
CA GLY A 117 -6.07 3.38 -1.56
C GLY A 117 -5.44 2.30 -0.66
N LEU A 118 -4.11 2.16 -0.70
CA LEU A 118 -3.38 1.26 0.20
C LEU A 118 -3.59 1.62 1.68
N GLY A 119 -3.70 2.92 1.97
CA GLY A 119 -4.08 3.45 3.27
C GLY A 119 -5.46 3.00 3.74
N LEU A 120 -6.49 2.98 2.87
CA LEU A 120 -7.85 2.52 3.23
C LEU A 120 -7.83 1.08 3.76
N VAL A 121 -7.15 0.17 3.06
CA VAL A 121 -7.03 -1.24 3.48
C VAL A 121 -6.24 -1.33 4.78
N THR A 122 -5.12 -0.62 4.89
CA THR A 122 -4.23 -0.67 6.06
C THR A 122 -4.93 -0.12 7.32
N PHE A 123 -5.55 1.05 7.24
CA PHE A 123 -6.22 1.67 8.40
C PHE A 123 -7.48 0.91 8.80
N SER A 124 -8.30 0.46 7.84
CA SER A 124 -9.47 -0.36 8.15
C SER A 124 -9.10 -1.70 8.80
N TRP A 125 -8.00 -2.32 8.38
CA TRP A 125 -7.48 -3.52 9.04
C TRP A 125 -6.99 -3.22 10.46
N ARG A 126 -6.31 -2.09 10.69
CA ARG A 126 -5.87 -1.68 12.03
C ARG A 126 -7.03 -1.39 12.99
N VAL A 127 -8.17 -0.89 12.51
CA VAL A 127 -9.40 -0.82 13.30
C VAL A 127 -9.81 -2.21 13.76
N VAL A 128 -9.78 -3.20 12.86
CA VAL A 128 -10.19 -4.58 13.21
C VAL A 128 -9.28 -5.17 14.27
N LEU A 129 -7.96 -4.99 14.11
CA LEU A 129 -6.98 -5.42 15.11
C LEU A 129 -7.24 -4.74 16.47
N ALA A 130 -7.62 -3.46 16.46
CA ALA A 130 -7.92 -2.70 17.67
C ALA A 130 -9.22 -3.14 18.37
N CYS A 131 -10.23 -3.56 17.61
CA CYS A 131 -11.51 -4.04 18.15
C CYS A 131 -11.46 -5.51 18.59
N ASN A 132 -10.65 -6.35 17.96
CA ASN A 132 -10.59 -7.78 18.24
C ASN A 132 -9.40 -8.15 19.13
N ARG A 133 -9.38 -7.63 20.37
CA ARG A 133 -8.24 -7.81 21.29
C ARG A 133 -8.10 -9.24 21.80
N ASP A 134 -9.23 -9.93 22.03
CA ASP A 134 -9.25 -11.26 22.63
C ASP A 134 -8.99 -12.38 21.60
N GLY A 135 -9.21 -12.12 20.31
CA GLY A 135 -8.98 -13.08 19.22
C GLY A 135 -7.51 -13.25 18.80
N PHE A 136 -6.59 -12.45 19.34
CA PHE A 136 -5.16 -12.52 19.01
C PHE A 136 -4.34 -12.76 20.28
N PRO A 137 -3.84 -14.00 20.52
CA PRO A 137 -3.06 -14.30 21.71
C PRO A 137 -1.82 -13.40 21.76
N VAL A 138 -1.70 -12.66 22.86
CA VAL A 138 -0.58 -11.74 23.13
C VAL A 138 0.68 -12.58 23.36
N SER A 139 1.76 -12.27 22.65
CA SER A 139 3.06 -12.90 22.86
C SER A 139 4.14 -11.84 22.72
N GLU A 140 5.18 -11.93 23.56
CA GLU A 140 6.28 -10.97 23.60
C GLU A 140 7.04 -10.90 22.26
N LEU A 141 6.58 -10.04 21.34
CA LEU A 141 7.40 -9.60 20.22
C LEU A 141 8.11 -8.30 20.60
N ARG A 142 9.43 -8.37 20.77
CA ARG A 142 10.29 -7.19 20.87
C ARG A 142 10.83 -6.88 19.46
N PRO A 143 10.28 -5.87 18.76
CA PRO A 143 10.71 -5.58 17.40
C PRO A 143 12.16 -5.06 17.44
N GLY A 144 13.10 -5.89 16.99
CA GLY A 144 14.50 -5.49 16.86
C GLY A 144 14.71 -4.45 15.75
N LEU A 145 15.92 -3.90 15.66
CA LEU A 145 16.32 -2.95 14.63
C LEU A 145 15.99 -3.46 13.22
N LEU A 146 16.28 -4.74 12.96
CA LEU A 146 16.05 -5.40 11.68
C LEU A 146 14.59 -5.32 11.21
N LEU A 147 13.63 -5.54 12.11
CA LEU A 147 12.20 -5.46 11.77
C LEU A 147 11.78 -4.01 11.48
N HIS A 148 12.30 -3.03 12.21
CA HIS A 148 12.03 -1.62 11.92
C HIS A 148 12.62 -1.18 10.58
N LEU A 149 13.86 -1.59 10.28
CA LEU A 149 14.49 -1.33 8.99
C LEU A 149 13.73 -2.00 7.84
N GLY A 150 13.28 -3.25 8.02
CA GLY A 150 12.46 -3.94 7.03
C GLY A 150 11.11 -3.27 6.78
N ILE A 151 10.47 -2.74 7.81
CA ILE A 151 9.22 -1.98 7.68
C ILE A 151 9.46 -0.63 6.99
N GLY A 152 10.54 0.08 7.35
CA GLY A 152 10.94 1.31 6.69
C GLY A 152 11.25 1.08 5.20
N GLY A 153 11.99 0.01 4.90
CA GLY A 153 12.26 -0.45 3.53
C GLY A 153 10.99 -0.75 2.76
N LEU A 154 10.04 -1.48 3.36
CA LEU A 154 8.74 -1.75 2.73
C LEU A 154 7.97 -0.46 2.44
N SER A 155 7.93 0.49 3.39
CA SER A 155 7.29 1.79 3.19
C SER A 155 7.90 2.56 2.03
N LEU A 156 9.23 2.60 1.93
CA LEU A 156 9.92 3.23 0.79
C LEU A 156 9.64 2.50 -0.51
N THR A 157 9.68 1.16 -0.51
CA THR A 157 9.39 0.33 -1.70
C THR A 157 8.00 0.61 -2.25
N VAL A 158 6.99 0.64 -1.37
CA VAL A 158 5.59 0.97 -1.73
C VAL A 158 5.48 2.40 -2.26
N MET A 159 6.16 3.35 -1.63
CA MET A 159 6.13 4.75 -2.06
C MET A 159 6.74 4.93 -3.46
N PHE A 160 7.90 4.34 -3.72
CA PHE A 160 8.54 4.39 -5.04
C PHE A 160 7.76 3.59 -6.08
N GLY A 161 7.14 2.46 -5.71
CA GLY A 161 6.27 1.69 -6.59
C GLY A 161 5.01 2.46 -6.97
N ALA A 162 4.38 3.15 -6.01
CA ALA A 162 3.25 4.03 -6.27
C ALA A 162 3.64 5.22 -7.16
N TRP A 163 4.82 5.80 -6.96
CA TRP A 163 5.34 6.89 -7.80
C TRP A 163 5.59 6.42 -9.23
N LEU A 164 6.26 5.27 -9.41
CA LEU A 164 6.49 4.62 -10.70
C LEU A 164 5.18 4.33 -11.45
N GLY A 165 4.17 3.81 -10.75
CA GLY A 165 2.86 3.54 -11.32
C GLY A 165 2.08 4.81 -11.67
N ALA A 166 2.24 5.89 -10.90
CA ALA A 166 1.56 7.16 -11.15
C ALA A 166 2.17 7.97 -12.30
N SER A 167 3.46 7.80 -12.56
CA SER A 167 4.15 8.41 -13.71
C SER A 167 4.06 7.58 -14.99
N TYR A 168 3.42 6.40 -14.95
CA TYR A 168 3.34 5.45 -16.05
C TYR A 168 4.71 5.05 -16.62
N ALA A 169 5.76 5.13 -15.81
CA ALA A 169 7.13 4.86 -16.21
C ALA A 169 7.48 3.35 -16.24
N ALA A 170 6.48 2.49 -16.09
CA ALA A 170 6.64 1.05 -15.98
C ALA A 170 7.26 0.39 -17.24
N LEU A 171 7.21 1.04 -18.40
CA LEU A 171 7.82 0.56 -19.66
C LEU A 171 9.28 0.99 -19.87
N ALA A 172 9.84 1.79 -18.98
CA ALA A 172 11.21 2.28 -19.14
C ALA A 172 12.27 1.17 -19.04
N CYS A 173 11.94 0.04 -18.41
CA CYS A 173 12.79 -1.14 -18.30
C CYS A 173 12.01 -2.39 -18.71
N THR A 174 12.47 -3.10 -19.74
CA THR A 174 11.81 -4.33 -20.21
C THR A 174 12.52 -5.63 -19.85
N SER A 175 13.78 -5.55 -19.38
CA SER A 175 14.50 -6.71 -18.86
C SER A 175 14.47 -6.80 -17.33
N VAL A 176 14.82 -7.98 -16.82
CA VAL A 176 15.13 -8.28 -15.41
C VAL A 176 16.35 -9.22 -15.38
N PRO A 177 17.26 -9.10 -14.39
CA PRO A 177 17.24 -8.18 -13.25
C PRO A 177 17.74 -6.76 -13.57
N ASP A 178 18.50 -6.59 -14.66
CA ASP A 178 18.98 -5.32 -15.17
C ASP A 178 17.87 -4.53 -15.87
N CYS A 179 18.18 -3.34 -16.37
CA CYS A 179 17.29 -2.52 -17.18
C CYS A 179 17.94 -2.28 -18.54
N ASP A 180 17.82 -3.28 -19.43
CA ASP A 180 18.36 -3.28 -20.80
C ASP A 180 19.86 -2.92 -20.84
N GLY A 181 20.65 -3.56 -19.97
CA GLY A 181 22.08 -3.31 -19.77
C GLY A 181 22.42 -2.28 -18.68
N ALA A 182 21.44 -1.47 -18.24
CA ALA A 182 21.64 -0.53 -17.14
C ALA A 182 21.43 -1.22 -15.78
N TRP A 183 22.42 -1.08 -14.91
CA TRP A 183 22.36 -1.64 -13.57
C TRP A 183 22.06 -0.58 -12.52
N TRP A 184 22.68 0.60 -12.55
CA TRP A 184 22.54 1.61 -11.48
C TRP A 184 21.66 2.79 -11.90
N PRO A 185 20.87 3.36 -10.97
CA PRO A 185 20.04 4.52 -11.25
C PRO A 185 20.91 5.72 -11.62
N ALA A 186 20.76 6.23 -12.85
CA ALA A 186 21.52 7.39 -13.32
C ALA A 186 20.96 8.68 -12.72
N ALA A 187 21.85 9.57 -12.26
CA ALA A 187 21.47 10.89 -11.73
C ALA A 187 20.75 11.78 -12.76
N ALA A 188 20.93 11.50 -14.06
CA ALA A 188 20.20 12.16 -15.15
C ALA A 188 18.66 12.04 -15.01
N GLY A 189 18.16 11.03 -14.29
CA GLY A 189 16.73 10.80 -14.06
C GLY A 189 16.12 11.51 -12.85
N ILE A 190 16.87 12.30 -12.07
CA ILE A 190 16.40 12.88 -10.80
C ILE A 190 15.15 13.77 -10.96
N SER A 191 15.01 14.43 -12.10
CA SER A 191 13.84 15.25 -12.42
C SER A 191 12.51 14.47 -12.39
N ALA A 192 12.55 13.15 -12.55
CA ALA A 192 11.36 12.28 -12.43
C ALA A 192 10.80 12.19 -11.00
N LEU A 193 11.52 12.68 -9.99
CA LEU A 193 11.04 12.81 -8.61
C LEU A 193 10.32 14.14 -8.34
N ASN A 194 10.17 15.00 -9.35
CA ASN A 194 9.50 16.29 -9.17
C ASN A 194 8.02 16.07 -8.78
N PRO A 195 7.58 16.55 -7.59
CA PRO A 195 6.20 16.38 -7.16
C PRO A 195 5.19 17.13 -8.04
N LEU A 196 5.66 18.12 -8.82
CA LEU A 196 4.84 18.90 -9.75
C LEU A 196 4.92 18.36 -11.19
N LEU A 197 5.49 17.16 -11.38
CA LEU A 197 5.62 16.53 -12.68
C LEU A 197 4.24 16.38 -13.34
N ARG A 198 4.13 16.92 -14.56
CA ARG A 198 3.00 16.72 -15.46
C ARG A 198 3.46 15.83 -16.59
N GLN A 199 2.77 14.71 -16.80
CA GLN A 199 3.13 13.73 -17.80
C GLN A 199 2.43 14.06 -19.13
N ASP A 200 3.20 14.43 -20.15
CA ASP A 200 2.66 14.74 -21.48
C ASP A 200 2.79 13.58 -22.49
N ALA A 201 3.57 12.55 -22.14
CA ALA A 201 3.67 11.27 -22.83
C ALA A 201 4.17 10.19 -21.86
N ALA A 202 3.84 8.90 -22.08
CA ALA A 202 4.40 7.84 -21.25
C ALA A 202 5.92 7.73 -21.49
N PRO A 203 6.74 7.60 -20.44
CA PRO A 203 8.16 7.28 -20.58
C PRO A 203 8.32 5.94 -21.32
N LEU A 204 9.08 5.96 -22.41
CA LEU A 204 9.38 4.76 -23.21
C LEU A 204 10.64 4.07 -22.71
N ASN A 205 10.96 2.92 -23.30
CA ASN A 205 12.18 2.18 -22.99
C ASN A 205 13.41 3.10 -23.07
N GLY A 206 14.25 3.07 -22.02
CA GLY A 206 15.47 3.84 -21.94
C GLY A 206 15.29 5.28 -21.43
N ASP A 207 14.06 5.72 -21.11
CA ASP A 207 13.85 7.02 -20.47
C ASP A 207 14.60 7.11 -19.14
N ALA A 208 15.52 8.09 -19.03
CA ALA A 208 16.42 8.19 -17.89
C ALA A 208 15.68 8.29 -16.54
N GLY A 209 14.55 9.00 -16.52
CA GLY A 209 13.70 9.14 -15.33
C GLY A 209 13.03 7.82 -14.94
N GLY A 210 12.43 7.14 -15.92
CA GLY A 210 11.78 5.86 -15.71
C GLY A 210 12.76 4.75 -15.31
N VAL A 211 13.92 4.66 -15.97
CA VAL A 211 15.01 3.73 -15.61
C VAL A 211 15.44 3.93 -14.16
N MET A 212 15.62 5.19 -13.75
CA MET A 212 15.99 5.53 -12.37
C MET A 212 14.94 5.06 -11.37
N LEU A 213 13.65 5.34 -11.63
CA LEU A 213 12.54 4.94 -10.75
C LEU A 213 12.41 3.41 -10.64
N HIS A 214 12.54 2.69 -11.75
CA HIS A 214 12.52 1.23 -11.78
C HIS A 214 13.62 0.64 -10.92
N LEU A 215 14.86 1.06 -11.15
CA LEU A 215 16.02 0.55 -10.43
C LEU A 215 15.92 0.87 -8.93
N LEU A 216 15.51 2.09 -8.56
CA LEU A 216 15.23 2.46 -7.16
C LEU A 216 14.19 1.53 -6.53
N HIS A 217 13.05 1.31 -7.19
CA HIS A 217 12.01 0.44 -6.69
C HIS A 217 12.49 -1.02 -6.54
N ARG A 218 13.22 -1.55 -7.54
CA ARG A 218 13.80 -2.91 -7.52
C ARG A 218 14.79 -3.10 -6.37
N TYR A 219 15.73 -2.17 -6.17
CA TYR A 219 16.71 -2.27 -5.08
C TYR A 219 16.06 -2.14 -3.71
N LEU A 220 15.08 -1.25 -3.56
CA LEU A 220 14.30 -1.16 -2.33
C LEU A 220 13.50 -2.44 -2.07
N ALA A 221 12.92 -3.05 -3.11
CA ALA A 221 12.20 -4.32 -3.00
C ALA A 221 13.13 -5.46 -2.55
N VAL A 222 14.29 -5.62 -3.18
CA VAL A 222 15.30 -6.62 -2.77
C VAL A 222 15.79 -6.38 -1.35
N GLY A 223 16.11 -5.13 -1.01
CA GLY A 223 16.49 -4.75 0.35
C GLY A 223 15.40 -5.05 1.38
N THR A 224 14.13 -4.82 1.02
CA THR A 224 12.98 -5.16 1.85
C THR A 224 12.84 -6.66 2.04
N VAL A 225 12.97 -7.46 0.98
CA VAL A 225 12.94 -8.93 1.07
C VAL A 225 14.04 -9.43 1.99
N VAL A 226 15.25 -8.88 1.89
CA VAL A 226 16.36 -9.26 2.78
C VAL A 226 16.05 -8.86 4.23
N LEU A 227 15.72 -7.59 4.51
CA LEU A 227 15.54 -7.09 5.87
C LEU A 227 14.27 -7.66 6.54
N LEU A 228 13.13 -7.54 5.87
CA LEU A 228 11.85 -7.98 6.40
C LEU A 228 11.71 -9.51 6.34
N GLY A 229 12.25 -10.16 5.31
CA GLY A 229 12.26 -11.61 5.20
C GLY A 229 13.13 -12.26 6.27
N THR A 230 14.35 -11.76 6.51
CA THR A 230 15.18 -12.26 7.62
C THR A 230 14.54 -12.03 8.98
N ALA A 231 13.90 -10.87 9.20
CA ALA A 231 13.11 -10.62 10.40
C ALA A 231 11.98 -11.67 10.52
N ALA A 232 11.20 -11.90 9.46
CA ALA A 232 10.10 -12.86 9.47
C ALA A 232 10.56 -14.31 9.70
N VAL A 233 11.68 -14.74 9.10
CA VAL A 233 12.28 -16.07 9.34
C VAL A 233 12.63 -16.26 10.81
N ARG A 234 13.24 -15.27 11.46
CA ARG A 234 13.55 -15.34 12.91
C ARG A 234 12.29 -15.49 13.76
N LEU A 235 11.16 -14.95 13.29
CA LEU A 235 9.87 -15.06 13.99
C LEU A 235 9.14 -16.39 13.76
N LEU A 236 9.63 -17.25 12.86
CA LEU A 236 9.11 -18.61 12.70
C LEU A 236 9.41 -19.50 13.91
N ALA A 237 10.50 -19.21 14.63
CA ALA A 237 10.90 -19.94 15.83
C ALA A 237 9.89 -19.78 17.00
N GLY A 238 9.10 -18.71 17.02
CA GLY A 238 8.09 -18.46 18.04
C GLY A 238 6.69 -18.91 17.62
N ASP A 239 6.05 -19.77 18.41
CA ASP A 239 4.74 -20.37 18.07
C ASP A 239 3.63 -19.34 17.85
N SER A 240 3.60 -18.27 18.65
CA SER A 240 2.56 -17.25 18.54
C SER A 240 2.63 -16.47 17.22
N HIS A 241 3.83 -16.22 16.68
CA HIS A 241 4.02 -15.38 15.49
C HIS A 241 4.15 -16.17 14.20
N ARG A 242 4.36 -17.50 14.28
CA ARG A 242 4.68 -18.38 13.16
C ARG A 242 3.69 -18.28 11.99
N LYS A 243 2.38 -18.15 12.26
CA LYS A 243 1.36 -18.03 11.20
C LYS A 243 1.48 -16.71 10.44
N THR A 244 1.60 -15.59 11.16
CA THR A 244 1.75 -14.26 10.55
C THR A 244 3.09 -14.12 9.84
N ALA A 245 4.17 -14.65 10.41
CA ALA A 245 5.50 -14.66 9.79
C ALA A 245 5.52 -15.46 8.48
N ARG A 246 4.90 -16.65 8.43
CA ARG A 246 4.72 -17.42 7.18
C ARG A 246 3.94 -16.64 6.13
N MET A 247 2.87 -15.95 6.55
CA MET A 247 2.06 -15.14 5.64
C MET A 247 2.86 -13.96 5.06
N VAL A 248 3.66 -13.26 5.89
CA VAL A 248 4.55 -12.19 5.42
C VAL A 248 5.58 -12.73 4.42
N LEU A 249 6.21 -13.87 4.71
CA LEU A 249 7.17 -14.50 3.78
C LEU A 249 6.52 -14.90 2.46
N ALA A 250 5.35 -15.54 2.50
CA ALA A 250 4.62 -15.93 1.31
C ALA A 250 4.24 -14.72 0.45
N LEU A 251 3.74 -13.64 1.08
CA LEU A 251 3.38 -12.40 0.37
C LEU A 251 4.61 -11.66 -0.19
N LEU A 252 5.76 -11.70 0.49
CA LEU A 252 7.01 -11.13 -0.05
C LEU A 252 7.49 -11.87 -1.29
N ILE A 253 7.45 -13.21 -1.28
CA ILE A 253 7.81 -14.04 -2.43
C ILE A 253 6.83 -13.79 -3.58
N LEU A 254 5.53 -13.77 -3.27
CA LEU A 254 4.49 -13.49 -4.25
C LEU A 254 4.67 -12.10 -4.88
N GLU A 255 5.06 -11.08 -4.10
CA GLU A 255 5.32 -9.76 -4.67
C GLU A 255 6.51 -9.68 -5.59
N LEU A 256 7.60 -10.37 -5.24
CA LEU A 256 8.75 -10.41 -6.13
C LEU A 256 8.41 -11.14 -7.44
N ALA A 257 7.62 -12.21 -7.36
CA ALA A 257 7.16 -12.96 -8.53
C ALA A 257 6.20 -12.13 -9.40
N LEU A 258 5.21 -11.46 -8.80
CA LEU A 258 4.27 -10.60 -9.51
C LEU A 258 4.97 -9.40 -10.17
N GLY A 259 5.91 -8.75 -9.45
CA GLY A 259 6.71 -7.67 -10.01
C GLY A 259 7.58 -8.11 -11.20
N GLY A 260 8.21 -9.28 -11.11
CA GLY A 260 8.93 -9.87 -12.24
C GLY A 260 8.02 -10.22 -13.42
N LEU A 261 6.86 -10.81 -13.14
CA LEU A 261 5.86 -11.15 -14.14
C LEU A 261 5.32 -9.91 -14.86
N MET A 262 5.11 -8.81 -14.15
CA MET A 262 4.67 -7.55 -14.76
C MET A 262 5.66 -7.04 -15.80
N VAL A 263 6.96 -7.09 -15.52
CA VAL A 263 8.00 -6.63 -16.46
C VAL A 263 8.09 -7.59 -17.66
N LEU A 264 8.21 -8.89 -17.40
CA LEU A 264 8.38 -9.91 -18.45
C LEU A 264 7.12 -10.12 -19.30
N GLY A 265 5.94 -9.89 -18.73
CA GLY A 265 4.64 -10.03 -19.38
C GLY A 265 4.15 -8.77 -20.08
N GLY A 266 4.99 -7.72 -20.21
CA GLY A 266 4.63 -6.50 -20.93
C GLY A 266 3.56 -5.64 -20.24
N LEU A 267 3.53 -5.64 -18.90
CA LEU A 267 2.56 -4.93 -18.06
C LEU A 267 1.11 -5.40 -18.20
N ASP A 268 0.90 -6.72 -18.22
CA ASP A 268 -0.44 -7.31 -18.13
C ASP A 268 -1.28 -6.66 -17.01
N LEU A 269 -2.47 -6.20 -17.37
CA LEU A 269 -3.37 -5.46 -16.49
C LEU A 269 -3.64 -6.23 -15.19
N TRP A 270 -3.87 -7.53 -15.28
CA TRP A 270 -4.21 -8.35 -14.13
C TRP A 270 -3.01 -8.58 -13.22
N ALA A 271 -1.80 -8.74 -13.78
CA ALA A 271 -0.57 -8.81 -13.00
C ALA A 271 -0.34 -7.50 -12.22
N VAL A 272 -0.54 -6.33 -12.85
CA VAL A 272 -0.41 -5.01 -12.19
C VAL A 272 -1.41 -4.88 -11.03
N VAL A 273 -2.67 -5.27 -11.27
CA VAL A 273 -3.72 -5.23 -10.25
C VAL A 273 -3.41 -6.21 -9.11
N ALA A 274 -2.99 -7.44 -9.43
CA ALA A 274 -2.64 -8.47 -8.45
C ALA A 274 -1.47 -8.04 -7.56
N HIS A 275 -0.45 -7.40 -8.15
CA HIS A 275 0.67 -6.82 -7.40
C HIS A 275 0.17 -5.79 -6.38
N GLY A 276 -0.64 -4.82 -6.80
CA GLY A 276 -1.21 -3.83 -5.87
C GLY A 276 -2.07 -4.43 -4.75
N VAL A 277 -2.87 -5.46 -5.04
CA VAL A 277 -3.66 -6.19 -4.04
C VAL A 277 -2.74 -6.92 -3.06
N CYS A 278 -1.71 -7.60 -3.57
CA CYS A 278 -0.74 -8.31 -2.76
C CYS A 278 0.06 -7.36 -1.85
N ALA A 279 0.48 -6.19 -2.35
CA ALA A 279 1.09 -5.13 -1.54
C ALA A 279 0.19 -4.71 -0.37
N SER A 280 -1.11 -4.52 -0.62
CA SER A 280 -2.08 -4.15 0.42
C SER A 280 -2.24 -5.24 1.49
N ALA A 281 -2.24 -6.51 1.08
CA ALA A 281 -2.29 -7.65 1.98
C ALA A 281 -0.99 -7.78 2.81
N LEU A 282 0.17 -7.52 2.20
CA LEU A 282 1.46 -7.50 2.88
C LEU A 282 1.52 -6.40 3.96
N LEU A 283 1.05 -5.20 3.64
CA LEU A 283 0.93 -4.10 4.62
C LEU A 283 0.00 -4.48 5.79
N ALA A 284 -1.13 -5.13 5.52
CA ALA A 284 -2.03 -5.63 6.57
C ALA A 284 -1.39 -6.73 7.43
N ALA A 285 -0.63 -7.64 6.82
CA ALA A 285 0.12 -8.69 7.52
C ALA A 285 1.18 -8.10 8.46
N VAL A 286 1.94 -7.11 7.98
CA VAL A 286 2.94 -6.37 8.78
C VAL A 286 2.26 -5.57 9.90
N ALA A 287 1.12 -4.92 9.64
CA ALA A 287 0.34 -4.23 10.66
C ALA A 287 -0.12 -5.18 11.78
N THR A 288 -0.48 -6.42 11.43
CA THR A 288 -0.82 -7.48 12.38
C THR A 288 0.37 -7.85 13.25
N LEU A 289 1.55 -7.96 12.65
CA LEU A 289 2.79 -8.26 13.38
C LEU A 289 3.15 -7.14 14.37
N LEU A 290 3.08 -5.89 13.91
CA LEU A 290 3.31 -4.71 14.76
C LEU A 290 2.30 -4.59 15.90
N TRP A 291 1.04 -4.90 15.64
CA TRP A 291 -0.02 -4.85 16.66
C TRP A 291 0.28 -5.76 17.84
N ARG A 292 0.66 -7.02 17.55
CA ARG A 292 1.04 -8.01 18.57
C ARG A 292 2.23 -7.55 19.42
N SER A 293 3.17 -6.80 18.83
CA SER A 293 4.32 -6.22 19.56
C SER A 293 3.97 -5.10 20.55
N ARG A 294 2.84 -4.39 20.35
CA ARG A 294 2.46 -3.24 21.18
C ARG A 294 1.71 -3.64 22.44
N LEU A 295 0.87 -4.67 22.37
CA LEU A 295 0.07 -5.14 23.52
C LEU A 295 0.96 -5.56 24.70
N VAL A 296 2.06 -6.24 24.41
CA VAL A 296 3.06 -6.67 25.40
C VAL A 296 3.71 -5.50 26.14
N ARG A 297 4.05 -4.42 25.42
CA ARG A 297 4.73 -3.25 26.02
C ARG A 297 3.84 -2.56 27.06
N VAL A 298 2.53 -2.48 26.80
CA VAL A 298 1.57 -1.84 27.71
C VAL A 298 1.32 -2.72 28.93
N GLU A 299 1.17 -4.04 28.78
CA GLU A 299 0.99 -4.97 29.89
C GLU A 299 2.24 -5.05 30.78
N GLY A 300 3.43 -5.13 30.18
CA GLY A 300 4.70 -5.13 30.88
C GLY A 300 5.01 -3.83 31.63
N ALA A 301 4.57 -2.68 31.09
CA ALA A 301 4.64 -1.40 31.80
C ALA A 301 3.69 -1.36 33.00
N ASN A 302 2.42 -1.74 32.81
CA ASN A 302 1.42 -1.77 33.89
C ASN A 302 1.81 -2.72 35.04
N ALA A 303 2.39 -3.88 34.74
CA ALA A 303 2.88 -4.81 35.75
C ALA A 303 4.02 -4.24 36.59
N ARG A 304 5.00 -3.56 35.96
CA ARG A 304 6.10 -2.88 36.67
C ARG A 304 5.61 -1.75 37.55
N THR A 305 4.64 -0.97 37.08
CA THR A 305 4.04 0.12 37.87
C THR A 305 3.30 -0.42 39.10
N LYS A 306 2.55 -1.53 38.96
CA LYS A 306 1.90 -2.19 40.10
C LYS A 306 2.91 -2.72 41.14
N LEU A 307 3.99 -3.35 40.68
CA LEU A 307 5.07 -3.85 41.55
C LEU A 307 5.82 -2.71 42.26
N ALA A 308 6.07 -1.60 41.59
CA ALA A 308 6.70 -0.42 42.18
C ALA A 308 5.79 0.29 43.20
N GLY A 309 4.47 0.33 42.95
CA GLY A 309 3.49 0.84 43.90
C GLY A 309 3.36 -0.04 45.15
N ALA A 310 3.36 -1.36 44.99
CA ALA A 310 3.29 -2.31 46.12
C ALA A 310 4.51 -2.22 47.05
N ARG A 311 5.72 -1.96 46.52
CA ARG A 311 6.94 -1.77 47.32
C ARG A 311 6.98 -0.43 48.09
N ARG A 312 6.24 0.59 47.65
CA ARG A 312 6.17 1.89 48.35
C ARG A 312 5.19 1.92 49.52
N HIS A 313 4.24 1.00 49.58
CA HIS A 313 3.28 0.89 50.68
C HIS A 313 3.71 -0.10 51.78
N SER A 314 4.84 -0.78 51.60
CA SER A 314 5.36 -1.82 52.51
C SER A 314 6.66 -1.41 53.22
N GLY A 315 7.09 -0.15 53.10
CA GLY A 315 8.19 0.45 53.87
C GLY A 315 7.76 1.78 54.45
#